data_AF-A0A966JFL0-F1
#
_entry.id   AF-A0A966JFL0-F1
#
_cell.length_a   1.000
_cell.length_b   1.000
_cell.length_c   1.000
_cell.angle_alpha   90.00
_cell.angle_beta   90.00
_cell.angle_gamma   90.00
#
_symmetry.space_group_name_H-M   'P 1'
#
loop_
_entity.id
_entity.type
_entity.pdbx_description
1 polymer ?
#
loop_
_entity_poly.entity_id
_entity_poly.type
_entity_poly.pdbx_seq_one_letter_code
_entity_poly.pdbx_strand_id
1 'polypeptide(L)' 'MSNIVRAALLQTDWTGDKESMIDKHEESAREAAAQGAQIMCFQELFYGPYFCQVQDAAFYDYTEAI' A
#
# COMPACT_ATOMS: atom_id res chain seq x y z
N MET A 1 30.99 -0.49 -13.00
CA MET A 1 29.70 -1.10 -13.36
C MET A 1 28.61 -0.37 -12.60
N SER A 2 27.49 -0.07 -13.25
CA SER A 2 26.37 0.62 -12.60
C SER A 2 25.47 -0.39 -11.90
N ASN A 3 25.09 -0.12 -10.65
CA ASN A 3 24.09 -0.92 -9.94
C ASN A 3 22.70 -0.48 -10.40
N ILE A 4 22.08 -1.25 -11.31
CA ILE A 4 20.72 -0.99 -11.78
C ILE A 4 19.74 -1.65 -10.81
N VAL A 5 18.78 -0.87 -10.30
CA VAL A 5 17.68 -1.37 -9.46
C VAL A 5 16.37 -1.08 -10.17
N ARG A 6 15.57 -2.12 -10.41
CA ARG A 6 14.21 -1.95 -10.95
C ARG A 6 13.25 -1.76 -9.78
N ALA A 7 12.50 -0.66 -9.80
CA ALA A 7 11.50 -0.34 -8.79
C ALA A 7 10.08 -0.39 -9.38
N ALA A 8 9.08 -0.56 -8.52
CA ALA A 8 7.66 -0.51 -8.85
C ALA A 8 6.93 0.52 -7.98
N LEU A 9 5.90 1.14 -8.54
CA LEU A 9 4.95 2.01 -7.86
C LEU A 9 3.55 1.45 -8.11
N LEU A 10 2.73 1.39 -7.06
CA LEU A 10 1.33 1.00 -7.16
C LEU A 10 0.42 2.16 -6.81
N GLN A 11 -0.59 2.36 -7.64
CA GLN A 11 -1.73 3.22 -7.36
C GLN A 11 -2.99 2.39 -7.57
N THR A 12 -3.90 2.44 -6.60
CA THR A 12 -5.11 1.65 -6.65
C THR A 12 -6.26 2.29 -5.89
N ASP A 13 -7.49 1.95 -6.28
CA ASP A 13 -8.72 2.35 -5.62
C ASP A 13 -8.91 1.60 -4.28
N TRP A 14 -9.63 2.26 -3.36
CA TRP A 14 -10.03 1.66 -2.08
C TRP A 14 -11.15 0.64 -2.29
N THR A 15 -10.93 -0.58 -1.81
CA THR A 15 -11.85 -1.71 -1.98
C THR A 15 -13.02 -1.71 -1.00
N GLY A 16 -12.94 -0.92 0.09
CA GLY A 16 -14.01 -0.77 1.09
C GLY A 16 -13.65 -1.27 2.48
N ASP A 17 -12.57 -2.04 2.63
CA ASP A 17 -12.10 -2.56 3.92
C ASP A 17 -10.59 -2.86 3.91
N LYS A 18 -10.00 -3.07 5.09
CA LYS A 18 -8.55 -3.28 5.25
C LYS A 18 -8.08 -4.62 4.69
N GLU A 19 -8.85 -5.69 4.88
CA GLU A 19 -8.47 -7.05 4.50
C GLU A 19 -8.34 -7.16 2.97
N SER A 20 -9.37 -6.71 2.26
CA SER A 20 -9.36 -6.72 0.79
C SER A 20 -8.30 -5.77 0.20
N MET A 21 -7.94 -4.69 0.89
CA MET A 21 -6.82 -3.86 0.47
C MET A 21 -5.47 -4.56 0.66
N ILE A 22 -5.27 -5.31 1.75
CA ILE A 22 -4.04 -6.09 1.96
C ILE A 22 -3.89 -7.13 0.85
N ASP A 23 -4.94 -7.89 0.55
CA ASP A 23 -4.92 -8.92 -0.51
C ASP A 23 -4.54 -8.32 -1.87
N LYS A 24 -5.16 -7.20 -2.25
CA LYS A 24 -4.87 -6.49 -3.51
C LYS A 24 -3.42 -6.00 -3.60
N HIS A 25 -2.88 -5.52 -2.48
CA HIS A 25 -1.49 -5.05 -2.40
C HIS A 25 -0.49 -6.21 -2.44
N GLU A 26 -0.80 -7.34 -1.80
CA GLU A 26 0.02 -8.54 -1.88
C GLU A 26 0.08 -9.11 -3.30
N GLU A 27 -1.07 -9.20 -3.98
CA GLU A 27 -1.13 -9.65 -5.38
C GLU A 27 -0.28 -8.75 -6.27
N SER A 28 -0.48 -7.44 -6.17
CA SER A 28 0.31 -6.44 -6.91
C SER A 28 1.82 -6.54 -6.63
N ALA A 29 2.21 -6.82 -5.39
CA ALA A 29 3.61 -7.01 -5.03
C ALA A 29 4.21 -8.27 -5.65
N ARG A 30 3.45 -9.38 -5.70
CA ARG A 30 3.87 -10.61 -6.37
C ARG A 30 4.01 -10.40 -7.88
N GLU A 31 3.10 -9.66 -8.50
CA GLU A 31 3.19 -9.29 -9.92
C GLU A 31 4.41 -8.40 -10.21
N ALA A 32 4.67 -7.39 -9.37
CA ALA A 32 5.83 -6.52 -9.51
C ALA A 32 7.14 -7.31 -9.38
N ALA A 33 7.20 -8.24 -8.43
CA ALA A 33 8.33 -9.15 -8.27
C ALA A 33 8.53 -10.05 -9.49
N ALA A 34 7.44 -10.60 -10.06
CA ALA A 34 7.50 -11.39 -11.30
C ALA A 34 8.00 -10.57 -12.51
N GLN A 35 7.77 -9.25 -12.50
CA GLN A 35 8.30 -8.31 -13.49
C GLN A 35 9.75 -7.86 -13.19
N GLY A 36 10.38 -8.37 -12.13
CA GLY A 36 11.75 -8.10 -11.75
C GLY A 36 11.96 -6.86 -10.88
N ALA A 37 10.90 -6.31 -10.27
CA ALA A 37 11.05 -5.23 -9.29
C ALA A 37 11.75 -5.77 -8.02
N GLN A 38 12.70 -4.99 -7.51
CA GLN A 38 13.45 -5.27 -6.29
C GLN A 38 12.96 -4.42 -5.11
N ILE A 39 12.29 -3.31 -5.41
CA ILE A 39 11.72 -2.37 -4.44
C ILE A 39 10.34 -1.97 -4.97
N MET A 40 9.37 -1.88 -4.06
CA MET A 40 8.03 -1.40 -4.38
C MET A 40 7.58 -0.38 -3.35
N CYS A 41 6.89 0.66 -3.80
CA CYS A 41 6.25 1.66 -2.94
C CYS A 41 4.74 1.64 -3.16
N PHE A 42 4.00 1.68 -2.05
CA PHE A 42 2.54 1.82 -2.04
C PHE A 42 2.13 3.27 -1.75
N GLN A 43 0.88 3.60 -2.06
CA GLN A 43 0.31 4.91 -1.75
C GLN A 43 0.22 5.17 -0.24
N GLU A 44 0.18 6.45 0.17
CA GLU A 44 -0.04 6.82 1.56
C GLU A 44 -1.38 6.26 2.07
N LEU A 45 -1.41 5.80 3.34
CA LEU A 45 -2.57 5.13 3.94
C LEU A 45 -3.11 3.98 3.07
N PHE A 46 -2.20 3.17 2.49
CA PHE A 46 -2.50 2.22 1.42
C PHE A 46 -3.67 1.27 1.67
N TYR A 47 -4.02 0.94 2.91
CA TYR A 47 -5.11 -0.01 3.22
C TYR A 47 -6.46 0.65 3.55
N GLY A 48 -6.54 1.98 3.58
CA GLY A 48 -7.72 2.68 4.08
C GLY A 48 -7.98 4.03 3.38
N PRO A 49 -9.12 4.66 3.71
CA PRO A 49 -9.44 5.97 3.18
C PRO A 49 -8.52 7.06 3.74
N TYR A 50 -8.30 8.12 2.95
CA TYR A 50 -7.56 9.29 3.38
C TYR A 50 -8.40 10.15 4.34
N PHE A 51 -8.32 9.85 5.63
CA PHE A 51 -9.16 10.47 6.66
C PHE A 51 -8.70 11.86 7.12
N CYS A 52 -7.51 12.32 6.72
CA CYS A 52 -6.89 13.57 7.22
C CYS A 52 -7.70 14.85 6.94
N GLN A 53 -8.80 14.74 6.18
CA GLN A 53 -9.76 15.82 5.93
C GLN A 53 -10.71 16.07 7.12
N VAL A 54 -10.79 15.13 8.07
CA VAL A 54 -11.67 15.20 9.25
C VAL A 54 -10.88 14.91 10.53
N GLN A 55 -11.40 15.41 11.66
CA GLN A 55 -10.84 15.15 12.98
C GLN A 55 -11.84 14.29 13.78
N ASP A 56 -11.75 12.97 13.62
CA ASP A 56 -12.55 11.99 14.35
C ASP A 56 -11.62 11.03 15.11
N ALA A 57 -11.88 10.83 16.40
CA ALA A 57 -11.09 9.95 17.25
C ALA A 57 -11.20 8.47 16.82
N ALA A 58 -12.24 8.09 16.07
CA ALA A 58 -12.38 6.75 15.51
C ALA A 58 -11.19 6.36 14.60
N PHE A 59 -10.49 7.32 13.98
CA PHE A 59 -9.33 7.02 13.14
C PHE A 59 -8.06 6.67 13.94
N TYR A 60 -8.04 6.86 15.25
CA TYR A 60 -6.91 6.39 16.07
C TYR A 60 -6.81 4.87 16.04
N ASP A 61 -7.94 4.18 15.87
CA ASP A 61 -8.03 2.72 15.74
C ASP A 61 -7.38 2.18 14.46
N TYR A 62 -7.00 3.05 13.51
CA TYR A 62 -6.26 2.62 12.30
C TYR A 62 -4.79 2.28 12.62
N THR A 63 -4.26 2.78 13.74
CA THR A 63 -2.88 2.51 14.12
C THR A 63 -2.71 1.06 14.59
N GLU A 64 -1.65 0.39 14.16
CA GLU A 64 -1.29 -0.93 14.70
C GLU A 64 -0.79 -0.82 16.15
N ALA A 65 -0.91 -1.90 16.91
CA ALA A 65 -0.33 -1.98 18.25
C ALA A 65 1.21 -1.88 18.22
N ILE A 66 1.79 -1.36 19.30
CA ILE A 66 3.24 -1.28 19.54
C ILE A 66 3.71 -2.52 20.29
#